data_AF-A0A2D9X1R4-F1
#
_entry.id   AF-A0A2D9X1R4-F1
#
_cell.length_a   1.000
_cell.length_b   1.000
_cell.length_c   1.000
_cell.angle_alpha   90.00
_cell.angle_beta   90.00
_cell.angle_gamma   90.00
#
_symmetry.space_group_name_H-M   'P 1'
#
loop_
_entity.id
_entity.type
_entity.pdbx_description
1 polymer ?
#
loop_
_entity_poly.entity_id
_entity_poly.type
_entity_poly.pdbx_seq_one_letter_code
_entity_poly.pdbx_strand_id
1 'polypeptide(L)'
;MPRGRGRRTKFQEKLARERIEKLFSFLHYNRRSTIISPDKCVKLVKLISKRYNQRLSGKDKSKFCRKCDSVFTASNVRFRISNKGWRTVTCLSCGEIYRYQI
;
A
#
# COMPACT_ATOMS: atom_id res chain seq x y z
N MET A 1 -9.29 21.54 -24.22
CA MET A 1 -7.83 21.56 -23.96
C MET A 1 -7.55 20.88 -22.62
N PRO A 2 -6.77 19.80 -22.52
CA PRO A 2 -6.36 19.31 -21.22
C PRO A 2 -5.44 20.37 -20.62
N ARG A 3 -5.91 21.08 -19.58
CA ARG A 3 -5.08 22.00 -18.80
C ARG A 3 -3.82 21.22 -18.43
N GLY A 4 -2.68 21.61 -19.01
CA GLY A 4 -1.41 20.94 -18.76
C GLY A 4 -1.25 20.82 -17.25
N ARG A 5 -1.23 19.59 -16.72
CA ARG A 5 -1.00 19.40 -15.30
C ARG A 5 0.32 20.10 -15.01
N GLY A 6 0.25 21.23 -14.30
CA GLY A 6 1.44 22.02 -13.98
C GLY A 6 2.55 21.08 -13.50
N ARG A 7 3.78 21.36 -13.93
CA ARG A 7 4.93 20.52 -13.58
C ARG A 7 4.94 20.30 -12.07
N ARG A 8 4.87 19.04 -11.65
CA ARG A 8 4.89 18.68 -10.23
C ARG A 8 6.13 19.30 -9.60
N THR A 9 5.96 20.02 -8.50
CA THR A 9 7.09 20.63 -7.81
C THR A 9 7.76 19.61 -6.89
N LYS A 10 9.07 19.75 -6.66
CA LYS A 10 9.80 18.91 -5.70
C LYS A 10 9.18 18.98 -4.29
N PHE A 11 8.61 20.14 -3.94
CA PHE A 11 7.87 20.33 -2.69
C PHE A 11 6.63 19.43 -2.60
N GLN A 12 5.83 19.35 -3.67
CA GLN A 12 4.65 18.48 -3.70
C GLN A 12 5.03 17.00 -3.57
N GLU A 13 6.13 16.58 -4.20
CA GLU A 13 6.64 15.21 -4.08
C GLU A 13 7.13 14.90 -2.65
N LYS A 14 7.83 15.84 -2.02
CA LYS A 14 8.25 15.72 -0.61
C LYS A 14 7.03 15.61 0.32
N LEU A 15 6.06 16.50 0.17
CA LEU A 15 4.83 16.48 0.97
C LEU A 15 4.03 15.19 0.75
N ALA A 16 3.99 14.68 -0.48
CA ALA A 16 3.33 13.40 -0.78
C ALA A 16 4.02 12.24 -0.05
N ARG A 17 5.34 12.22 0.02
CA ARG A 17 6.12 11.22 0.77
C ARG A 17 5.82 11.26 2.26
N GLU A 18 5.89 12.45 2.86
CA GLU A 18 5.57 12.65 4.28
C GLU A 18 4.14 12.21 4.62
N ARG A 19 3.18 12.49 3.74
CA ARG A 19 1.79 12.05 3.92
C ARG A 19 1.66 10.52 3.85
N ILE A 20 2.35 9.87 2.92
CA ILE A 20 2.37 8.40 2.83
C ILE A 20 2.96 7.80 4.10
N GLU A 21 4.07 8.34 4.60
CA GLU A 21 4.71 7.89 5.85
C GLU A 21 3.77 8.03 7.04
N LYS A 22 3.12 9.20 7.20
CA LYS A 22 2.12 9.41 8.27
C LYS A 22 0.96 8.41 8.18
N LEU A 23 0.44 8.15 6.98
CA LEU A 23 -0.63 7.15 6.77
C LEU A 23 -0.18 5.74 7.17
N PHE A 24 1.06 5.35 6.87
CA PHE A 24 1.60 4.07 7.34
C PHE A 24 1.77 4.02 8.86
N SER A 25 2.22 5.10 9.50
CA SER A 25 2.32 5.16 10.97
C SER A 25 0.95 4.96 11.63
N PHE A 26 -0.11 5.56 11.08
CA PHE A 26 -1.48 5.34 11.58
C PHE A 26 -1.93 3.88 11.46
N LEU A 27 -1.60 3.20 10.36
CA LEU A 27 -1.92 1.79 10.15
C LEU A 27 -1.21 0.87 11.16
N HIS A 28 0.00 1.25 11.62
CA HIS A 28 0.77 0.47 12.58
C HIS A 28 0.28 0.66 14.03
N TYR A 29 -0.11 1.88 14.42
CA TYR A 29 -0.48 2.21 15.80
C TYR A 29 -1.94 1.89 16.15
N ASN A 30 -2.89 2.09 15.24
CA ASN A 30 -4.31 2.05 15.59
C ASN A 30 -5.01 0.81 15.01
N ARG A 31 -4.89 -0.33 15.69
CA ARG A 31 -5.64 -1.56 15.36
C ARG A 31 -7.00 -1.68 16.04
N ARG A 32 -7.28 -0.89 17.09
CA ARG A 32 -8.45 -1.09 17.97
C ARG A 32 -9.43 0.08 18.07
N SER A 33 -9.01 1.29 17.71
CA SER A 33 -9.83 2.50 17.79
C SER A 33 -9.52 3.35 16.57
N THR A 34 -10.39 3.34 15.57
CA THR A 34 -10.16 4.17 14.38
C THR A 34 -11.42 4.89 13.91
N ILE A 35 -11.27 6.19 13.73
CA ILE A 35 -12.18 7.09 13.00
C ILE A 35 -12.16 6.76 11.49
N ILE A 36 -11.08 6.14 10.99
CA ILE A 36 -10.86 5.84 9.57
C ILE A 36 -10.45 4.37 9.41
N SER A 37 -11.23 3.64 8.59
CA SER A 37 -10.93 2.24 8.26
C SER A 37 -9.53 2.08 7.63
N PRO A 38 -8.76 1.04 8.02
CA PRO A 38 -7.44 0.77 7.48
C PRO A 38 -7.41 0.63 5.95
N ASP A 39 -8.47 0.07 5.35
CA ASP A 39 -8.56 -0.10 3.91
C ASP A 39 -8.71 1.25 3.18
N LYS A 40 -9.41 2.21 3.81
CA LYS A 40 -9.49 3.59 3.29
C LYS A 40 -8.12 4.26 3.32
N CYS A 41 -7.31 4.04 4.36
CA CYS A 41 -5.93 4.54 4.42
C CYS A 41 -5.08 3.98 3.28
N VAL A 42 -5.15 2.67 3.01
CA VAL A 42 -4.42 2.05 1.88
C VAL A 42 -4.86 2.65 0.55
N LYS A 43 -6.17 2.85 0.35
CA LYS A 43 -6.71 3.50 -0.85
C LYS A 43 -6.13 4.91 -1.02
N LEU A 44 -6.07 5.71 0.04
CA LEU A 44 -5.46 7.04 0.02
C LEU A 44 -3.97 6.99 -0.33
N VAL A 45 -3.21 6.07 0.28
CA VAL A 45 -1.79 5.86 -0.05
C VAL A 45 -1.62 5.59 -1.54
N LYS A 46 -2.38 4.66 -2.11
CA LYS A 46 -2.30 4.34 -3.55
C LYS A 46 -2.63 5.53 -4.44
N LEU A 47 -3.64 6.32 -4.09
CA LEU A 47 -4.03 7.51 -4.85
C LEU A 47 -2.92 8.57 -4.83
N ILE A 48 -2.32 8.84 -3.67
CA ILE A 48 -1.20 9.78 -3.52
C ILE A 48 0.02 9.26 -4.29
N SER A 49 0.37 7.98 -4.13
CA SER A 49 1.48 7.36 -4.85
C SER A 49 1.33 7.46 -6.37
N LYS A 50 0.14 7.17 -6.91
CA LYS A 50 -0.14 7.29 -8.35
C LYS A 50 -0.12 8.74 -8.82
N ARG A 51 -0.67 9.67 -8.04
CA ARG A 51 -0.74 11.10 -8.42
C ARG A 51 0.65 11.74 -8.50
N TYR A 52 1.52 11.43 -7.54
CA TYR A 52 2.84 12.04 -7.38
C TYR A 52 4.00 11.10 -7.74
N ASN A 53 3.73 9.99 -8.43
CA ASN A 53 4.73 8.96 -8.81
C ASN A 53 5.63 8.50 -7.64
N GLN A 54 5.12 8.50 -6.41
CA GLN A 54 5.89 8.06 -5.24
C GLN A 54 5.92 6.53 -5.21
N ARG A 55 7.11 5.97 -5.45
CA ARG A 55 7.31 4.52 -5.47
C ARG A 55 7.28 3.96 -4.05
N LEU A 56 6.28 3.13 -3.76
CA LEU A 56 6.23 2.37 -2.50
C LEU A 56 7.32 1.29 -2.48
N SER A 57 7.92 1.09 -1.30
CA SER A 57 8.92 0.06 -1.07
C SER A 57 8.34 -1.34 -1.27
N GLY A 58 9.19 -2.33 -1.55
CA GLY A 58 8.76 -3.74 -1.66
C GLY A 58 8.12 -4.24 -0.36
N LYS A 59 8.69 -3.83 0.79
CA LYS A 59 8.18 -4.12 2.13
C LYS A 59 6.76 -3.60 2.30
N ASP A 60 6.50 -2.35 1.96
CA ASP A 60 5.16 -1.76 2.12
C ASP A 60 4.12 -2.38 1.18
N LYS A 61 4.50 -2.65 -0.06
CA LYS A 61 3.62 -3.33 -1.04
C LYS A 61 3.21 -4.73 -0.61
N SER A 62 3.97 -5.37 0.29
CA SER A 62 3.66 -6.71 0.81
C SER A 62 2.74 -6.70 2.04
N LYS A 63 2.34 -5.52 2.54
CA LYS A 63 1.48 -5.36 3.71
C LYS A 63 -0.02 -5.24 3.37
N PHE A 64 -0.37 -5.01 2.12
CA PHE A 64 -1.76 -4.79 1.71
C PHE A 64 -2.04 -5.34 0.31
N CYS A 65 -3.32 -5.58 0.02
CA CYS A 65 -3.75 -6.01 -1.30
C CYS A 65 -3.81 -4.83 -2.28
N ARG A 66 -3.14 -4.96 -3.43
CA ARG A 66 -3.16 -3.92 -4.48
C ARG A 66 -4.45 -3.90 -5.29
N LYS A 67 -5.30 -4.94 -5.16
CA LYS A 67 -6.58 -5.06 -5.86
C LYS A 67 -7.74 -4.51 -5.03
N CYS A 68 -8.01 -5.11 -3.86
CA CYS A 68 -9.15 -4.75 -3.01
C CYS A 68 -8.82 -3.75 -1.89
N ASP A 69 -7.58 -3.25 -1.80
CA ASP A 69 -7.11 -2.30 -0.77
C ASP A 69 -7.12 -2.84 0.66
N SER A 70 -7.44 -4.12 0.87
CA SER A 70 -7.45 -4.74 2.19
C SER A 70 -6.06 -4.79 2.82
N VAL A 71 -5.94 -4.36 4.08
CA VAL A 71 -4.70 -4.58 4.84
C VAL A 71 -4.54 -6.06 5.18
N PHE A 72 -3.34 -6.60 4.98
CA PHE A 72 -3.06 -8.00 5.33
C PHE A 72 -2.96 -8.17 6.84
N THR A 73 -3.84 -9.02 7.36
CA THR A 73 -3.86 -9.49 8.73
C THR A 73 -3.73 -11.01 8.70
N ALA A 74 -3.30 -11.65 9.80
CA ALA A 74 -3.11 -13.10 9.87
C ALA A 74 -4.34 -13.92 9.43
N SER A 75 -5.55 -13.36 9.55
CA SER A 75 -6.81 -13.99 9.12
C SER A 75 -7.10 -13.89 7.61
N ASN A 76 -6.62 -12.83 6.94
CA ASN A 76 -7.06 -12.46 5.58
C ASN A 76 -6.01 -12.71 4.50
N VAL A 77 -4.88 -13.32 4.87
CA VAL A 77 -3.75 -13.57 3.96
C VAL A 77 -3.17 -14.96 4.17
N ARG A 78 -2.76 -15.59 3.07
CA ARG A 78 -2.01 -16.85 3.09
C ARG A 78 -0.60 -16.61 2.57
N PHE A 79 0.39 -16.84 3.42
CA PHE A 79 1.81 -16.82 3.05
C PHE A 79 2.29 -18.25 2.78
N ARG A 80 2.95 -18.45 1.64
CA ARG A 80 3.65 -19.70 1.30
C ARG A 80 5.07 -19.37 0.88
N ILE A 81 6.04 -20.12 1.40
CA ILE A 81 7.43 -20.04 0.99
C ILE A 81 7.71 -21.25 0.11
N SER A 82 8.22 -21.01 -1.08
CA SER A 82 8.67 -22.05 -2.00
C SER A 82 10.14 -22.35 -1.76
N ASN A 83 10.52 -23.63 -1.90
CA ASN A 83 11.92 -24.07 -1.85
C ASN A 83 12.82 -23.37 -2.89
N LYS A 84 12.22 -22.76 -3.92
CA LYS A 84 12.92 -21.97 -4.96
C LYS A 84 13.25 -20.53 -4.55
N GLY A 85 13.10 -20.15 -3.26
CA GLY A 85 13.38 -18.80 -2.77
C GLY A 85 12.29 -17.77 -3.10
N TRP A 86 11.03 -18.20 -3.22
CA TRP A 86 9.90 -17.31 -3.52
C TRP A 86 8.89 -17.28 -2.38
N ARG A 87 8.52 -16.07 -1.95
CA ARG A 87 7.38 -15.83 -1.06
C ARG A 87 6.13 -15.53 -1.87
N THR A 88 5.14 -16.40 -1.78
CA THR A 88 3.81 -16.20 -2.37
C THR A 88 2.85 -15.67 -1.30
N VAL A 89 2.17 -14.57 -1.62
CA VAL A 89 1.20 -13.88 -0.77
C VAL A 89 -0.15 -13.96 -1.47
N THR A 90 -1.10 -14.69 -0.91
CA THR A 90 -2.46 -14.80 -1.47
C THR A 90 -3.43 -14.03 -0.59
N CYS A 91 -4.17 -13.09 -1.17
CA CYS A 91 -5.24 -12.38 -0.49
C CYS A 91 -6.48 -13.29 -0.41
N LEU A 92 -6.96 -13.60 0.80
CA LEU A 92 -8.15 -14.43 0.98
C LEU A 92 -9.46 -13.66 0.70
N SER A 93 -9.42 -12.32 0.76
CA SER A 93 -10.60 -11.48 0.49
C SER A 93 -10.93 -11.35 -1.00
N CYS A 94 -9.95 -11.43 -1.91
CA CYS A 94 -10.19 -11.23 -3.35
C CYS A 94 -9.48 -12.26 -4.26
N GLY A 95 -8.73 -13.20 -3.70
CA GLY A 95 -8.03 -14.25 -4.44
C GLY A 95 -6.73 -13.82 -5.14
N GLU A 96 -6.35 -12.54 -5.07
CA GLU A 96 -5.16 -12.05 -5.78
C GLU A 96 -3.86 -12.62 -5.21
N ILE A 97 -2.93 -13.01 -6.09
CA ILE A 97 -1.68 -13.67 -5.73
C ILE A 97 -0.49 -12.77 -6.09
N TYR A 98 0.37 -12.50 -5.11
CA TYR A 98 1.62 -11.78 -5.30
C TYR A 98 2.81 -12.68 -5.00
N ARG A 99 3.89 -12.52 -5.77
CA ARG A 99 5.14 -13.26 -5.59
C ARG A 99 6.27 -12.28 -5.38
N TYR A 100 7.08 -12.54 -4.35
CA TYR A 100 8.26 -11.77 -4.01
C TYR A 100 9.43 -12.74 -3.92
N GLN A 101 10.54 -12.39 -4.55
CA GLN A 101 11.79 -13.12 -4.37
C GLN A 101 12.34 -12.81 -2.97
N ILE A 102 12.77 -13.86 -2.26
CA ILE A 102 13.41 -13.78 -0.94
C ILE A 102 14.91 -13.61 -1.14
#